data_AF-H2ZSI7-F1
#
_entry.id   AF-H2ZSI7-F1
#
_cell.length_a   1.000
_cell.length_b   1.000
_cell.length_c   1.000
_cell.angle_alpha   90.00
_cell.angle_beta   90.00
_cell.angle_gamma   90.00
#
_symmetry.space_group_name_H-M   'P 1'
#
loop_
_entity.id
_entity.type
_entity.pdbx_description
1 polymer ?
#
loop_
_entity_poly.entity_id
_entity_poly.type
_entity_poly.pdbx_seq_one_letter_code
_entity_poly.pdbx_strand_id
1 'polypeptide(L)'
;QLRWSDSELTVAHGFDFQRCELCPHKDGALKRTDNGGWAHVVCALYIPEVQFANVFTMEPIVLQYVTHDRYNKTCYICEEQGRESKAASGACMTCNWHGCRQAFHVTW
;
A
#
# COMPACT_ATOMS: atom_id res chain seq x y z
N GLN A 1 24.61 37.99 -1.34
CA GLN A 1 24.56 37.28 -2.63
C GLN A 1 25.30 35.95 -2.48
N LEU A 2 24.57 34.91 -2.12
CA LEU A 2 24.78 33.57 -2.68
C LEU A 2 23.35 33.07 -2.92
N ARG A 3 22.93 33.27 -4.18
CA ARG A 3 21.65 32.82 -4.70
C ARG A 3 21.86 31.33 -4.96
N TRP A 4 21.38 30.47 -4.07
CA TRP A 4 21.33 29.03 -4.31
C TRP A 4 20.57 28.83 -5.63
N SER A 5 21.26 28.32 -6.64
CA SER A 5 20.65 28.05 -7.93
C SER A 5 19.77 26.82 -7.81
N ASP A 6 18.54 26.91 -8.31
CA ASP A 6 17.51 25.84 -8.36
C ASP A 6 17.97 24.54 -9.07
N SER A 7 19.23 24.46 -9.51
CA SER A 7 19.86 23.32 -10.17
C SER A 7 20.50 22.30 -9.22
N GLU A 8 20.62 22.57 -7.91
CA GLU A 8 21.14 21.58 -6.94
C GLU A 8 20.04 20.72 -6.31
N LEU A 9 18.76 21.11 -6.46
CA LEU A 9 17.61 20.29 -6.02
C LEU A 9 17.26 19.17 -7.01
N THR A 10 17.76 19.23 -8.24
CA THR A 10 17.49 18.22 -9.28
C THR A 10 18.51 17.06 -9.29
N VAL A 11 19.55 17.10 -8.45
CA VAL A 11 20.64 16.11 -8.38
C VAL A 11 20.61 15.29 -7.08
N ALA A 12 19.54 15.35 -6.30
CA ALA A 12 19.17 14.23 -5.44
C ALA A 12 18.31 13.29 -6.30
N HIS A 13 18.79 12.08 -6.59
CA HIS A 13 18.04 11.04 -7.31
C HIS A 13 16.54 11.14 -7.02
N GLY A 14 15.74 11.26 -8.08
CA GLY A 14 14.30 11.52 -8.01
C GLY A 14 13.66 10.86 -6.80
N PHE A 15 13.04 11.68 -5.95
CA PHE A 15 12.14 11.21 -4.91
C PHE A 15 10.91 10.60 -5.59
N ASP A 16 11.08 9.41 -6.18
CA ASP A 16 9.98 8.50 -6.41
C ASP A 16 9.44 8.19 -5.03
N PHE A 17 8.38 8.90 -4.65
CA PHE A 17 7.64 8.59 -3.43
C PHE A 17 7.22 7.13 -3.55
N GLN A 18 7.92 6.24 -2.85
CA GLN A 18 7.60 4.82 -2.85
C GLN A 18 6.18 4.67 -2.28
N ARG A 19 5.25 4.21 -3.10
CA ARG A 19 3.84 4.05 -2.71
C ARG A 19 3.54 2.58 -2.50
N CYS A 20 2.83 2.29 -1.43
CA CYS A 20 2.24 0.98 -1.21
C CYS A 20 1.23 0.67 -2.32
N GLU A 21 1.35 -0.49 -2.95
CA GLU A 21 0.39 -0.99 -3.95
C GLU A 21 -0.92 -1.47 -3.32
N LEU A 22 -0.94 -1.70 -2.00
CA LEU A 22 -2.08 -2.27 -1.27
C LEU A 22 -2.95 -1.23 -0.57
N CYS A 23 -2.49 0.02 -0.41
CA CYS A 23 -3.25 1.06 0.30
C CYS A 23 -2.86 2.48 -0.15
N PRO A 24 -3.71 3.48 0.08
CA PRO A 24 -3.45 4.86 -0.34
C PRO A 24 -2.51 5.66 0.60
N HIS A 25 -2.15 5.10 1.76
CA HIS A 25 -1.30 5.77 2.76
C HIS A 25 0.16 5.88 2.27
N LYS A 26 0.80 7.04 2.49
CA LYS A 26 2.15 7.35 1.97
C LYS A 26 3.28 6.94 2.91
N ASP A 27 3.05 7.05 4.21
CA ASP A 27 4.08 6.78 5.22
C ASP A 27 3.93 5.37 5.79
N GLY A 28 5.04 4.83 6.29
CA GLY A 28 5.09 3.51 6.91
C GLY A 28 6.31 2.70 6.48
N ALA A 29 6.46 1.50 7.05
CA ALA A 29 7.55 0.59 6.70
C ALA A 29 7.22 -0.16 5.41
N LEU A 30 8.00 0.10 4.35
CA LEU A 30 7.85 -0.51 3.03
C LEU A 30 8.92 -1.58 2.78
N LYS A 31 8.56 -2.61 2.00
CA LYS A 31 9.48 -3.57 1.37
C LYS A 31 9.14 -3.71 -0.10
N ARG A 32 10.14 -4.15 -0.90
CA ARG A 32 9.95 -4.40 -2.33
C ARG A 32 8.97 -5.55 -2.55
N THR A 33 8.17 -5.45 -3.60
CA THR A 33 7.27 -6.49 -4.05
C THR A 33 7.92 -7.36 -5.15
N ASP A 34 7.35 -8.54 -5.40
CA ASP A 34 7.75 -9.49 -6.45
C ASP A 34 7.57 -8.95 -7.87
N ASN A 35 6.74 -7.91 -8.06
CA ASN A 35 6.54 -7.22 -9.33
C ASN A 35 7.41 -5.94 -9.50
N GLY A 36 8.31 -5.66 -8.55
CA GLY A 36 9.23 -4.52 -8.60
C GLY A 36 8.72 -3.22 -7.96
N GLY A 37 7.49 -3.20 -7.45
CA GLY A 37 6.92 -2.09 -6.68
C GLY A 37 7.25 -2.15 -5.18
N TRP A 38 6.32 -1.64 -4.38
CA TRP A 38 6.46 -1.50 -2.93
C TRP A 38 5.14 -1.79 -2.23
N ALA A 39 5.21 -2.42 -1.07
CA ALA A 39 4.06 -2.61 -0.20
C ALA A 39 4.46 -2.40 1.25
N HIS A 40 3.50 -1.92 2.04
CA HIS A 40 3.69 -1.83 3.48
C HIS A 40 3.78 -3.23 4.08
N VAL A 41 4.73 -3.42 5.00
CA VAL A 41 4.88 -4.65 5.77
C VAL A 41 3.58 -4.97 6.52
N VAL A 42 2.93 -3.95 7.11
CA VAL A 42 1.64 -4.15 7.80
C VAL A 42 0.53 -4.58 6.82
N CYS A 43 0.45 -4.01 5.62
CA CYS A 43 -0.54 -4.46 4.63
C CYS A 43 -0.33 -5.93 4.26
N ALA A 44 0.91 -6.35 4.08
CA ALA A 44 1.27 -7.73 3.78
C ALA A 44 0.92 -8.70 4.92
N LEU A 45 1.01 -8.27 6.17
CA LEU A 45 0.68 -9.12 7.33
C LEU A 45 -0.83 -9.38 7.49
N TYR A 46 -1.69 -8.45 7.05
CA TYR A 46 -3.14 -8.53 7.29
C TYR A 46 -3.97 -8.92 6.07
N ILE A 47 -3.40 -8.91 4.86
CA ILE A 47 -4.05 -9.48 3.66
C ILE A 47 -3.63 -10.95 3.55
N PRO A 48 -4.53 -11.92 3.79
CA PRO A 48 -4.15 -13.33 3.97
C PRO A 48 -3.41 -13.97 2.79
N GLU A 49 -3.68 -13.50 1.58
CA GLU A 49 -3.07 -14.02 0.36
C GLU A 49 -1.67 -13.47 0.11
N VAL A 50 -1.28 -12.37 0.76
CA VAL A 50 0.06 -11.81 0.62
C VAL A 50 1.06 -12.68 1.38
N GLN A 51 2.21 -12.93 0.77
CA GLN A 51 3.27 -13.73 1.38
C GLN A 51 4.58 -12.94 1.45
N PHE A 52 5.53 -13.46 2.22
CA PHE A 52 6.93 -13.03 2.17
C PHE A 52 7.75 -14.17 1.60
N ALA A 53 8.57 -13.90 0.58
CA ALA A 53 9.44 -14.93 0.01
C ALA A 53 10.46 -15.47 1.03
N ASN A 54 10.90 -14.62 1.97
CA ASN A 54 11.68 -15.02 3.14
C ASN A 54 11.07 -14.37 4.38
N VAL A 55 10.64 -15.20 5.35
CA VAL A 55 9.98 -14.75 6.58
C VAL A 55 10.92 -14.15 7.62
N PHE A 56 12.23 -14.41 7.54
CA PHE A 56 13.22 -13.82 8.44
C PHE A 56 13.58 -12.40 8.02
N THR A 57 13.69 -12.15 6.72
CA THR A 57 13.97 -10.82 6.17
C THR A 57 12.70 -10.04 5.83
N MET A 58 11.56 -10.73 5.75
CA MET A 58 10.27 -10.20 5.32
C MET A 58 10.34 -9.55 3.93
N GLU A 59 11.08 -10.15 2.99
CA GLU A 59 11.19 -9.64 1.62
C GLU A 59 11.60 -10.71 0.57
N PRO A 60 11.26 -10.48 -0.72
CA PRO A 60 10.23 -9.55 -1.19
C PRO A 60 8.83 -9.92 -0.70
N ILE A 61 7.94 -8.92 -0.70
CA ILE A 61 6.50 -9.13 -0.52
C ILE A 61 5.96 -9.74 -1.83
N VAL A 62 5.24 -10.86 -1.73
CA VAL A 62 4.74 -11.62 -2.88
C VAL A 62 3.26 -11.31 -3.05
N LEU A 63 2.90 -10.62 -4.14
CA LEU A 63 1.54 -10.17 -4.44
C LEU A 63 0.81 -11.05 -5.46
N GLN A 64 1.51 -11.94 -6.17
CA GLN A 64 0.92 -12.75 -7.24
C GLN A 64 -0.26 -13.66 -6.82
N TYR A 65 -0.43 -13.92 -5.52
CA TYR A 65 -1.51 -14.74 -4.98
C TYR A 65 -2.74 -13.92 -4.52
N VAL A 66 -2.64 -12.59 -4.49
CA VAL A 66 -3.75 -11.73 -4.06
C VAL A 66 -4.87 -11.79 -5.08
N THR A 67 -6.05 -12.21 -4.64
CA THR A 67 -7.21 -12.36 -5.52
C THR A 67 -7.73 -11.01 -6.02
N HIS A 68 -8.28 -10.99 -7.24
CA HIS A 68 -8.86 -9.76 -7.82
C HIS A 68 -10.00 -9.19 -6.96
N ASP A 69 -10.72 -10.05 -6.24
CA ASP A 69 -11.78 -9.66 -5.31
C ASP A 69 -11.31 -8.71 -4.20
N ARG A 70 -10.03 -8.78 -3.78
CA ARG A 70 -9.45 -7.86 -2.81
C ARG A 70 -9.34 -6.44 -3.36
N TYR A 71 -9.03 -6.32 -4.65
CA TYR A 71 -8.86 -5.03 -5.35
C TYR A 71 -10.19 -4.41 -5.79
N ASN A 72 -11.27 -5.21 -5.85
CA ASN A 72 -12.61 -4.76 -6.25
C ASN A 72 -13.49 -4.32 -5.08
N LYS A 73 -12.91 -4.08 -3.90
CA LYS A 73 -13.64 -3.60 -2.72
C LYS A 73 -13.48 -2.09 -2.54
N THR A 74 -14.50 -1.47 -1.95
CA THR A 74 -14.45 -0.08 -1.51
C THR A 74 -14.13 -0.04 -0.01
N CYS A 75 -13.10 0.71 0.36
CA CYS A 75 -12.73 0.97 1.74
C CYS A 75 -13.72 1.95 2.38
N TYR A 76 -14.56 1.47 3.31
CA TYR A 76 -15.59 2.29 3.95
C TYR A 76 -15.00 3.48 4.74
N ILE A 77 -13.81 3.30 5.31
CA ILE A 77 -13.10 4.37 6.06
C ILE A 77 -12.68 5.49 5.12
N CYS A 78 -12.16 5.16 3.93
CA CYS A 78 -11.80 6.19 2.94
C CYS A 78 -13.04 6.91 2.40
N GLU A 79 -14.14 6.18 2.21
CA GLU A 79 -15.42 6.74 1.77
C GLU A 79 -16.01 7.71 2.81
N GLU A 80 -16.03 7.33 4.09
CA GLU A 80 -16.47 8.19 5.20
C GLU A 80 -15.63 9.46 5.35
N GLN A 81 -14.37 9.44 4.87
CA GLN A 81 -13.48 10.60 4.86
C GLN A 81 -13.58 11.44 3.58
N GLY A 82 -14.50 11.14 2.66
CA GLY A 82 -14.64 11.84 1.37
C GLY A 82 -13.44 11.63 0.45
N ARG A 83 -12.80 10.44 0.52
CA ARG A 83 -11.67 10.04 -0.32
C ARG A 83 -12.08 8.94 -1.30
N GLU A 84 -13.13 9.16 -2.09
CA GLU A 84 -13.75 8.14 -2.95
C GLU A 84 -12.74 7.57 -3.97
N SER A 85 -11.89 8.43 -4.55
CA SER A 85 -10.82 7.99 -5.47
C SER A 85 -9.78 7.09 -4.81
N LYS A 86 -9.60 7.18 -3.49
CA LYS A 86 -8.71 6.31 -2.71
C LYS A 86 -9.43 5.06 -2.21
N ALA A 87 -10.74 5.16 -1.97
CA ALA A 87 -11.54 4.07 -1.42
C ALA A 87 -11.53 2.83 -2.31
N ALA A 88 -11.50 3.00 -3.64
CA ALA A 88 -11.43 1.92 -4.62
C ALA A 88 -10.00 1.61 -5.13
N SER A 89 -8.96 2.10 -4.46
CA SER A 89 -7.55 1.84 -4.84
C SER A 89 -6.94 0.73 -3.99
N GLY A 90 -5.91 0.03 -4.47
CA GLY A 90 -5.22 -1.00 -3.68
C GLY A 90 -6.11 -2.18 -3.30
N ALA A 91 -5.81 -2.87 -2.20
CA ALA A 91 -6.48 -4.09 -1.78
C ALA A 91 -7.08 -3.95 -0.37
N CYS A 92 -8.33 -4.38 -0.19
CA CYS A 92 -9.00 -4.34 1.10
C CYS A 92 -9.03 -5.69 1.81
N MET A 93 -8.95 -5.63 3.14
CA MET A 93 -9.41 -6.71 4.00
C MET A 93 -10.91 -6.57 4.28
N THR A 94 -11.55 -7.66 4.70
CA THR A 94 -12.97 -7.71 5.07
C THR A 94 -13.12 -7.89 6.57
N CYS A 95 -14.14 -7.29 7.16
CA CYS A 95 -14.47 -7.48 8.57
C CYS A 95 -14.62 -8.99 8.89
N ASN A 96 -14.02 -9.42 10.00
CA ASN A 96 -14.06 -10.83 10.42
C ASN A 96 -15.34 -11.22 11.19
N TRP A 97 -16.28 -10.27 11.35
CA TRP A 97 -17.56 -10.57 11.98
C TRP A 97 -18.50 -11.28 11.02
N HIS A 98 -19.15 -12.36 11.46
CA HIS A 98 -20.08 -13.14 10.65
C HIS A 98 -21.20 -12.27 10.09
N GLY A 99 -21.35 -12.29 8.76
CA GLY A 99 -22.37 -11.50 8.04
C GLY A 99 -21.99 -10.05 7.78
N CYS A 100 -20.89 -9.54 8.34
CA CYS A 100 -20.40 -8.20 8.01
C CYS A 100 -19.79 -8.19 6.61
N ARG A 101 -20.15 -7.18 5.81
CA ARG A 101 -19.66 -6.99 4.43
C ARG A 101 -18.72 -5.78 4.28
N GLN A 102 -18.38 -5.13 5.40
CA GLN A 102 -17.49 -3.98 5.39
C GLN A 102 -16.09 -4.39 4.96
N ALA A 103 -15.47 -3.57 4.12
CA ALA A 103 -14.12 -3.73 3.63
C ALA A 103 -13.32 -2.46 3.87
N PHE A 104 -12.04 -2.61 4.19
CA PHE A 104 -11.16 -1.49 4.52
C PHE A 104 -9.71 -1.81 4.14
N HIS A 105 -8.95 -0.77 3.84
CA HIS A 105 -7.49 -0.87 3.76
C HIS A 105 -6.92 -1.19 5.15
N VAL A 106 -5.82 -1.92 5.19
CA VAL A 106 -5.14 -2.23 6.46
C VAL A 106 -4.65 -0.95 7.17
N THR A 107 -4.32 0.10 6.40
CA THR A 107 -3.93 1.42 6.92
C THR A 107 -5.06 2.43 6.70
N TRP A 108 -5.17 3.43 7.57
CA TRP A 108 -6.22 4.46 7.58
C TRP A 108 -5.65 5.85 7.31
#